data_AF-A0A4U7CL74-F1
#
_entry.id   AF-A0A4U7CL74-F1
#
_cell.length_a   1.000
_cell.length_b   1.000
_cell.length_c   1.000
_cell.angle_alpha   90.00
_cell.angle_beta   90.00
_cell.angle_gamma   90.00
#
_symmetry.space_group_name_H-M   'P 1'
#
loop_
_entity.id
_entity.type
_entity.pdbx_description
1 polymer ?
#
loop_
_entity_poly.entity_id
_entity_poly.type
_entity_poly.pdbx_seq_one_letter_code
_entity_poly.pdbx_strand_id
1 'polypeptide(L)' 'MSWSLERDDGTVTEWERSDGYATVRLRERSAGGFVVRLDVMEQATDESAYERERFDGRDAAEERAAAWREERDLDG' A
#
# COMPACT_ATOMS: atom_id res chain seq x y z
N MET A 1 6.29 5.62 12.42
CA MET A 1 6.58 4.20 12.51
C MET A 1 7.10 3.80 11.15
N SER A 2 8.18 3.04 11.07
CA SER A 2 8.74 2.70 9.77
C SER A 2 7.85 1.72 9.00
N TRP A 3 7.84 1.87 7.68
CA TRP A 3 7.35 0.86 6.74
C TRP A 3 8.53 0.02 6.26
N SER A 4 8.32 -1.29 6.17
CA SER A 4 9.30 -2.24 5.66
C SER A 4 8.86 -2.75 4.29
N LEU A 5 9.81 -2.89 3.36
CA LEU A 5 9.57 -3.54 2.07
C LEU A 5 9.57 -5.06 2.29
N GLU A 6 8.40 -5.68 2.22
CA GLU A 6 8.22 -7.13 2.40
C GLU A 6 8.53 -7.89 1.12
N ARG A 7 8.07 -7.37 -0.04
CA ARG A 7 8.31 -7.99 -1.35
C ARG A 7 8.52 -6.95 -2.43
N ASP A 8 9.47 -7.23 -3.33
CA ASP A 8 9.61 -6.54 -4.61
C ASP A 8 10.11 -7.56 -5.65
N ASP A 9 9.26 -7.92 -6.61
CA ASP A 9 9.55 -8.93 -7.65
C ASP A 9 9.37 -8.35 -9.06
N GLY A 10 9.39 -7.01 -9.18
CA GLY A 10 9.15 -6.30 -10.44
C GLY A 10 7.68 -6.24 -10.88
N THR A 11 6.86 -7.26 -10.56
CA THR A 11 5.40 -7.27 -10.82
C THR A 11 4.60 -6.80 -9.60
N VAL A 12 5.13 -7.04 -8.40
CA VAL A 12 4.47 -6.71 -7.14
C VAL A 12 5.50 -6.07 -6.24
N THR A 13 5.12 -4.95 -5.63
CA THR A 13 5.85 -4.31 -4.55
C THR A 13 4.91 -4.19 -3.36
N GLU A 14 5.33 -4.67 -2.20
CA GLU A 14 4.51 -4.76 -1.00
C GLU A 14 5.29 -4.23 0.20
N TRP A 15 4.62 -3.37 0.96
CA TRP A 15 5.14 -2.77 2.18
C TRP A 15 4.22 -3.08 3.33
N GLU A 16 4.80 -3.43 4.46
CA GLU A 16 4.08 -3.61 5.73
C GLU A 16 4.55 -2.56 6.72
N ARG A 17 3.60 -2.00 7.48
CA ARG A 17 3.91 -1.11 8.59
C ARG A 17 4.45 -1.95 9.75
N SER A 18 5.46 -1.45 10.46
CA SER A 18 6.19 -2.24 11.47
C SER A 18 5.33 -2.80 12.62
N ASP A 19 4.09 -2.33 12.79
CA ASP A 19 3.14 -2.83 13.78
C ASP A 19 2.26 -4.00 13.27
N GLY A 20 2.38 -4.38 11.99
CA GLY A 20 1.63 -5.46 11.36
C GLY A 20 0.15 -5.15 11.11
N TYR A 21 -0.28 -3.90 11.29
CA TYR A 21 -1.69 -3.51 11.15
C TYR A 21 -2.00 -2.79 9.83
N ALA A 22 -1.00 -2.52 9.00
CA ALA A 22 -1.22 -1.90 7.70
C ALA A 22 -0.30 -2.47 6.63
N THR A 23 -0.85 -2.71 5.45
CA THR A 23 -0.12 -3.17 4.27
C THR A 23 -0.48 -2.30 3.08
N VAL A 24 0.54 -1.83 2.35
CA VAL A 24 0.38 -1.18 1.04
C VAL A 24 0.94 -2.13 0.00
N ARG A 25 0.17 -2.39 -1.06
CA ARG A 25 0.58 -3.27 -2.14
C ARG A 25 0.36 -2.62 -3.49
N LEU A 26 1.44 -2.49 -4.25
CA LEU A 26 1.45 -2.13 -5.66
C LEU A 26 1.58 -3.41 -6.50
N ARG A 27 0.75 -3.53 -7.54
CA ARG A 27 0.81 -4.65 -8.48
C ARG A 27 0.60 -4.19 -9.92
N GLU A 28 1.47 -4.63 -10.81
CA GLU A 28 1.29 -4.56 -12.26
C GLU A 28 0.25 -5.61 -12.73
N ARG A 29 -0.59 -5.22 -13.69
CA ARG A 29 -1.55 -6.13 -14.34
C ARG A 29 -1.01 -6.66 -15.67
N SER A 30 -1.45 -7.86 -16.01
CA SER A 30 -1.13 -8.52 -17.27
C SER A 30 -1.58 -7.78 -18.54
N ALA A 31 -2.51 -6.81 -18.42
CA ALA A 31 -3.00 -5.99 -19.53
C ALA A 31 -2.34 -4.60 -19.59
N GLY A 32 -1.26 -4.39 -18.82
CA GLY A 32 -0.73 -3.06 -18.53
C GLY A 32 -1.49 -2.36 -17.39
N GLY A 33 -0.82 -1.38 -16.80
CA GLY A 33 -1.34 -0.59 -15.68
C GLY A 33 -1.11 -1.23 -14.31
N PHE A 34 -1.34 -0.41 -13.28
CA PHE A 34 -0.98 -0.69 -11.90
C PHE A 34 -2.20 -0.60 -10.99
N VAL A 35 -2.14 -1.30 -9.86
CA VAL A 35 -3.12 -1.23 -8.78
C VAL A 35 -2.36 -1.03 -7.50
N VAL A 36 -2.79 -0.04 -6.73
CA VAL A 36 -2.34 0.14 -5.35
C VAL A 36 -3.49 -0.26 -4.44
N ARG A 37 -3.19 -1.03 -3.41
CA ARG A 37 -4.12 -1.40 -2.35
C ARG A 37 -3.55 -0.99 -1.02
N LEU A 38 -4.41 -0.49 -0.14
CA LEU A 38 -4.12 -0.26 1.26
C LEU A 38 -5.10 -1.10 2.06
N ASP A 39 -4.55 -1.94 2.92
CA ASP A 39 -5.27 -2.76 3.87
C ASP A 39 -4.85 -2.29 5.27
N VAL A 40 -5.79 -1.78 6.05
CA VAL A 40 -5.54 -1.39 7.45
C VAL A 40 -6.47 -2.19 8.35
N MET A 41 -5.85 -3.03 9.17
CA MET A 41 -6.48 -3.71 10.28
C MET A 41 -6.49 -2.75 11.47
N GLU A 42 -7.42 -1.81 11.51
CA GLU A 42 -7.56 -0.92 12.67
C GLU A 42 -8.10 -1.71 13.87
N GLN A 43 -7.51 -1.55 15.07
CA GLN A 43 -7.98 -2.20 16.31
C GLN A 43 -9.32 -1.65 16.85
N ALA A 44 -10.16 -1.05 16.01
CA ALA A 44 -11.47 -0.56 16.41
C ALA A 44 -12.55 -1.61 16.08
N THR A 45 -13.54 -1.75 16.95
CA THR A 45 -14.68 -2.69 16.81
C THR A 45 -15.55 -2.44 15.56
N ASP A 46 -15.36 -1.33 14.86
CA ASP A 46 -16.07 -0.98 13.64
C ASP A 46 -15.05 -0.62 12.55
N GLU A 47 -14.82 -1.57 11.65
CA GLU A 47 -14.31 -1.41 10.28
C GLU A 47 -12.78 -1.41 10.06
N SER A 48 -12.30 -2.45 9.38
CA SER A 48 -11.01 -2.46 8.68
C SER A 48 -11.08 -1.53 7.47
N ALA A 49 -10.13 -0.59 7.32
CA ALA A 49 -10.10 0.28 6.16
C ALA A 49 -9.47 -0.45 4.96
N TYR A 50 -10.24 -0.60 3.89
CA TYR A 50 -9.80 -1.16 2.62
C TYR A 50 -9.91 -0.12 1.51
N GLU A 51 -8.78 0.26 0.92
CA GLU A 51 -8.72 1.21 -0.19
C GLU A 51 -8.00 0.60 -1.40
N ARG A 52 -8.47 0.92 -2.60
CA ARG A 52 -7.94 0.40 -3.85
C ARG A 52 -8.02 1.42 -4.97
N GLU A 53 -6.88 1.70 -5.58
CA GLU A 53 -6.76 2.62 -6.70
C GLU A 53 -6.04 1.99 -7.89
N ARG A 54 -6.27 2.56 -9.08
CA ARG A 54 -5.79 2.02 -10.36
C ARG A 54 -5.13 3.15 -11.14
N PHE A 55 -3.99 2.85 -11.74
CA PHE A 55 -3.18 3.82 -12.47
C PHE A 55 -2.70 3.22 -13.79
N ASP A 56 -2.51 4.06 -14.80
CA ASP A 56 -1.95 3.62 -16.08
C ASP A 56 -0.41 3.61 -16.05
N GLY A 57 0.20 4.43 -15.19
CA GLY A 57 1.65 4.56 -15.03
C GLY A 57 2.15 4.03 -13.69
N ARG A 58 3.39 3.52 -13.68
CA ARG A 58 4.05 3.01 -12.47
C ARG A 58 4.33 4.14 -11.49
N ASP A 59 4.85 5.26 -11.98
CA ASP A 59 5.22 6.42 -11.15
C ASP A 59 4.03 6.92 -10.32
N ALA A 60 2.85 7.11 -10.96
CA ALA A 60 1.64 7.53 -10.26
C ALA A 60 1.16 6.52 -9.20
N ALA A 61 1.34 5.22 -9.46
CA ALA A 61 1.03 4.18 -8.49
C ALA A 61 2.02 4.18 -7.33
N GLU A 62 3.31 4.39 -7.58
CA GLU A 62 4.34 4.50 -6.56
C GLU A 62 4.15 5.75 -5.69
N GLU A 63 3.81 6.89 -6.31
CA GLU A 63 3.45 8.12 -5.59
C GLU A 63 2.24 7.88 -4.67
N ARG A 64 1.19 7.20 -5.16
CA ARG A 64 0.03 6.90 -4.30
C ARG A 64 0.39 5.94 -3.17
N ALA A 65 1.21 4.93 -3.44
CA ALA A 65 1.70 4.02 -2.41
C ALA A 65 2.54 4.76 -1.36
N ALA A 66 3.37 5.71 -1.76
CA ALA A 66 4.14 6.56 -0.85
C ALA A 66 3.20 7.45 -0.01
N ALA A 67 2.25 8.14 -0.64
CA ALA A 67 1.28 8.99 0.04
C ALA A 67 0.51 8.22 1.12
N TRP A 68 -0.01 7.02 0.81
CA TRP A 68 -0.70 6.19 1.80
C TRP A 68 0.18 5.77 2.97
N ARG A 69 1.47 5.50 2.72
CA ARG A 69 2.41 5.16 3.79
C ARG A 69 2.68 6.36 4.69
N GLU A 70 2.78 7.57 4.13
CA GLU A 70 2.93 8.82 4.89
C GLU A 70 1.66 9.15 5.68
N GLU A 71 0.49 9.08 5.05
CA GLU A 71 -0.82 9.34 5.69
C GLU A 71 -1.13 8.38 6.85
N ARG A 72 -0.59 7.16 6.79
CA ARG A 72 -0.79 6.11 7.81
C ARG A 72 0.48 5.84 8.63
N ASP A 73 1.46 6.75 8.53
CA ASP A 73 2.58 6.78 9.44
C ASP A 73 2.08 7.28 10.81
N LEU A 74 2.28 6.45 11.84
CA LEU A 74 1.82 6.73 13.20
C LEU A 74 2.86 7.45 14.08
N ASP A 75 4.09 7.72 13.60
CA ASP A 75 5.07 8.57 14.33
C ASP A 75 5.09 10.02 13.79
N GLY A 76 3.99 10.49 13.18
CA GLY A 76 3.81 11.87 12.73
C GLY A 76 3.76 12.89 13.86
#